data_AF-A0A1L8SND8-F1
#
_entry.id   AF-A0A1L8SND8-F1
#
_cell.length_a   1.000
_cell.length_b   1.000
_cell.length_c   1.000
_cell.angle_alpha   90.00
_cell.angle_beta   90.00
_cell.angle_gamma   90.00
#
_symmetry.space_group_name_H-M   'P 1'
#
loop_
_entity.id
_entity.type
_entity.pdbx_description
1 polymer ?
#
loop_
_entity_poly.entity_id
_entity_poly.type
_entity_poly.pdbx_seq_one_letter_code
_entity_poly.pdbx_strand_id
1 'polypeptide(L)' 'MNKTTTSLAVGANETLTATITPSTATDKTVAWKSSDIAVATVDTAGKVLAVKEGKADITATTTTASKTAKCTVTVTAV' A
#
# COMPACT_ATOMS: atom_id res chain seq x y z
N MET A 1 -6.71 -5.79 2.75
CA MET A 1 -5.50 -5.15 3.33
C MET A 1 -5.53 -5.36 4.83
N ASN A 2 -4.36 -5.55 5.43
CA ASN A 2 -4.18 -5.57 6.88
C ASN A 2 -4.42 -4.21 7.54
N LYS A 3 -4.19 -3.09 6.83
CA LYS A 3 -4.33 -1.73 7.35
C LYS A 3 -4.98 -0.78 6.34
N THR A 4 -5.82 0.13 6.84
CA THR A 4 -6.49 1.19 6.06
C THR A 4 -5.86 2.57 6.25
N THR A 5 -5.03 2.73 7.29
CA THR A 5 -4.23 3.92 7.52
C THR A 5 -2.88 3.50 8.12
N THR A 6 -1.83 4.26 7.83
CA THR A 6 -0.55 4.13 8.51
C THR A 6 0.14 5.48 8.62
N SER A 7 1.02 5.61 9.62
CA SER A 7 1.85 6.81 9.82
C SER A 7 3.31 6.40 9.79
N LEU A 8 4.08 7.03 8.91
CA LEU A 8 5.49 6.73 8.69
C LEU A 8 6.33 7.99 8.84
N ALA A 9 7.54 7.82 9.40
CA ALA A 9 8.55 8.87 9.32
C ALA A 9 9.08 8.98 7.87
N VAL A 10 9.57 10.17 7.49
CA VAL A 10 10.32 10.32 6.24
C VAL A 10 11.49 9.33 6.22
N GLY A 11 11.61 8.53 5.14
CA GLY A 11 12.61 7.47 5.00
C GLY A 11 12.20 6.12 5.60
N ALA A 12 11.13 6.06 6.39
CA ALA A 12 10.60 4.80 6.88
C ALA A 12 9.85 4.04 5.78
N ASN A 13 9.75 2.73 5.95
CA ASN A 13 8.99 1.88 5.04
C ASN A 13 8.10 0.92 5.82
N GLU A 14 6.99 0.53 5.19
CA GLU A 14 6.04 -0.39 5.76
C GLU A 14 5.51 -1.34 4.70
N THR A 15 5.25 -2.59 5.07
CA THR A 15 4.70 -3.57 4.14
C THR A 15 3.22 -3.74 4.39
N LEU A 16 2.42 -3.42 3.39
CA LEU A 16 0.98 -3.65 3.39
C LEU A 16 0.70 -5.03 2.83
N THR A 17 0.02 -5.86 3.61
CA THR A 17 -0.32 -7.23 3.21
C THR A 17 -1.79 -7.27 2.78
N ALA A 18 -2.03 -7.68 1.54
CA ALA A 18 -3.37 -7.97 1.05
C ALA A 18 -3.61 -9.48 1.08
N THR A 19 -4.38 -9.94 2.07
CA THR A 19 -4.77 -11.36 2.16
C THR A 19 -5.85 -11.66 1.11
N ILE A 20 -5.55 -12.54 0.15
CA ILE A 20 -6.52 -13.08 -0.80
C ILE A 20 -7.05 -14.42 -0.29
N THR A 21 -8.38 -14.52 -0.21
CA THR A 21 -9.10 -15.74 0.20
C THR A 21 -10.03 -16.21 -0.91
N PRO A 22 -10.07 -17.52 -1.24
CA PRO A 22 -9.37 -18.62 -0.56
C PRO A 22 -7.86 -18.65 -0.85
N SER A 23 -7.07 -19.19 0.09
CA SER A 23 -5.59 -19.27 -0.01
C SER A 23 -5.10 -20.14 -1.18
N THR A 24 -6.00 -20.90 -1.79
CA THR A 24 -5.82 -21.72 -3.00
C THR A 24 -5.91 -20.91 -4.29
N ALA A 25 -6.19 -19.60 -4.23
CA ALA A 25 -6.13 -18.73 -5.40
C ALA A 25 -4.73 -18.83 -6.04
N THR A 26 -4.69 -19.31 -7.28
CA THR A 26 -3.49 -19.40 -8.12
C THR A 26 -2.91 -18.02 -8.39
N ASP A 27 -3.79 -17.05 -8.63
CA ASP A 27 -3.43 -15.65 -8.86
C ASP A 27 -3.64 -14.82 -7.60
N LYS A 28 -2.55 -14.63 -6.86
CA LYS A 28 -2.47 -13.72 -5.71
C LYS A 28 -2.00 -12.32 -6.11
N THR A 29 -2.13 -11.99 -7.39
CA THR A 29 -1.61 -10.75 -7.95
C THR A 29 -2.43 -9.57 -7.45
N VAL A 30 -1.76 -8.63 -6.82
CA VAL A 30 -2.34 -7.39 -6.32
C VAL A 30 -1.63 -6.24 -7.02
N ALA A 31 -2.40 -5.42 -7.73
CA ALA A 31 -1.92 -4.20 -8.34
C ALA A 31 -1.92 -3.09 -7.27
N TRP A 32 -0.74 -2.54 -6.99
CA TRP A 32 -0.57 -1.45 -6.05
C TRP A 32 -0.39 -0.13 -6.79
N LYS A 33 -1.05 0.92 -6.31
CA LYS A 33 -0.94 2.26 -6.88
C LYS A 33 -0.86 3.29 -5.76
N SER A 34 0.13 4.17 -5.83
CA SER A 34 0.15 5.37 -5.00
C SER A 34 -0.60 6.51 -5.66
N SER A 35 -1.25 7.33 -4.84
CA SER A 35 -1.82 8.62 -5.26
C SER A 35 -0.74 9.69 -5.42
N ASP A 36 0.36 9.58 -4.69
CA ASP A 36 1.45 10.56 -4.73
C ASP A 36 2.80 9.88 -4.46
N ILE A 37 3.54 9.61 -5.54
CA ILE A 37 4.85 8.94 -5.48
C ILE A 37 5.95 9.85 -4.92
N ALA A 38 5.75 11.17 -4.88
CA ALA A 38 6.71 12.10 -4.27
C ALA A 38 6.63 12.06 -2.74
N VAL A 39 5.47 11.70 -2.18
CA VAL A 39 5.23 11.53 -0.75
C VAL A 39 5.47 10.08 -0.31
N ALA A 40 4.84 9.11 -0.97
CA ALA A 40 5.04 7.69 -0.68
C ALA A 40 4.97 6.84 -1.95
N THR A 41 5.96 5.97 -2.12
CA THR A 41 5.99 4.97 -3.21
C THR A 41 5.52 3.63 -2.69
N VAL A 42 5.01 2.76 -3.58
CA VAL A 42 4.63 1.39 -3.25
C VAL A 42 5.12 0.46 -4.34
N ASP A 43 5.68 -0.69 -3.97
CA ASP A 43 6.14 -1.72 -4.90
C ASP A 43 5.08 -2.80 -5.17
N THR A 44 5.41 -3.75 -6.05
CA THR A 44 4.54 -4.88 -6.40
C THR A 44 4.31 -5.87 -5.27
N ALA A 45 5.16 -5.87 -4.24
CA ALA A 45 5.01 -6.69 -3.04
C ALA A 45 4.15 -6.00 -1.96
N GLY A 46 3.73 -4.75 -2.18
CA GLY A 46 2.98 -3.94 -1.22
C GLY A 46 3.87 -3.22 -0.20
N LYS A 47 5.18 -3.12 -0.44
CA LYS A 47 6.10 -2.33 0.37
C LYS A 47 5.96 -0.85 0.03
N VAL A 48 5.48 -0.09 0.99
CA VAL A 48 5.36 1.36 0.94
C VAL A 48 6.63 1.99 1.50
N LEU A 49 7.20 2.95 0.79
CA LEU A 49 8.34 3.76 1.24
C LEU A 49 7.90 5.21 1.36
N ALA A 50 8.06 5.79 2.54
CA ALA A 50 7.84 7.21 2.78
C ALA A 50 9.04 8.01 2.28
N VAL A 51 8.80 8.86 1.29
CA VAL A 51 9.84 9.66 0.61
C VAL A 51 9.87 11.08 1.17
N LYS A 52 8.70 11.68 1.39
CA LYS A 52 8.57 13.07 1.83
C LYS A 52 7.38 13.24 2.73
N GLU A 53 7.48 14.20 3.65
CA GLU A 53 6.36 14.73 4.44
C GLU A 53 5.14 14.99 3.56
N GLY A 54 3.99 14.53 4.02
CA GLY A 54 2.73 14.70 3.32
C GLY A 54 1.77 13.56 3.56
N LYS A 55 0.75 13.45 2.72
CA LYS A 55 -0.25 12.39 2.79
C LYS A 55 -0.39 11.74 1.42
N ALA A 56 -0.20 10.43 1.35
CA ALA A 56 -0.34 9.63 0.15
C ALA A 56 -1.38 8.54 0.35
N ASP A 57 -2.20 8.28 -0.66
CA ASP A 57 -3.17 7.19 -0.63
C ASP A 57 -2.68 6.02 -1.48
N ILE A 58 -2.49 4.86 -0.87
CA ILE A 58 -2.11 3.62 -1.52
C ILE A 58 -3.35 2.79 -1.80
N THR A 59 -3.60 2.45 -3.06
CA THR A 59 -4.72 1.61 -3.48
C THR A 59 -4.20 0.26 -3.96
N ALA A 60 -4.61 -0.82 -3.29
CA ALA A 60 -4.40 -2.19 -3.71
C ALA A 60 -5.64 -2.71 -4.43
N THR A 61 -5.47 -3.25 -5.63
CA THR A 61 -6.55 -3.84 -6.42
C THR A 61 -6.21 -5.30 -6.72
N THR A 62 -7.08 -6.21 -6.31
CA THR A 62 -6.96 -7.64 -6.67
C THR A 62 -7.35 -7.83 -8.12
N THR A 63 -6.51 -8.49 -8.91
CA THR A 63 -6.81 -8.75 -10.34
C THR A 63 -7.89 -9.80 -10.53
N THR A 64 -8.04 -10.71 -9.57
CA THR A 64 -8.97 -11.86 -9.64
C THR A 64 -10.41 -11.53 -9.25
N ALA A 65 -10.60 -10.64 -8.28
CA ALA A 65 -11.92 -10.36 -7.70
C ALA A 65 -12.36 -8.90 -7.87
N SER A 66 -11.55 -8.07 -8.54
CA SER A 66 -11.74 -6.60 -8.65
C SER A 66 -12.00 -5.92 -7.29
N LYS A 67 -11.58 -6.55 -6.18
CA LYS A 67 -11.67 -5.96 -4.85
C LYS A 67 -10.56 -4.94 -4.72
N THR A 68 -10.94 -3.73 -4.32
CA THR A 68 -10.01 -2.65 -4.03
C THR A 68 -9.90 -2.47 -2.52
N ALA A 69 -8.71 -2.11 -2.06
CA ALA A 69 -8.43 -1.72 -0.69
C ALA A 69 -7.59 -0.44 -0.73
N LYS A 70 -7.93 0.52 0.13
CA LYS A 70 -7.25 1.80 0.21
C LYS A 70 -6.56 1.92 1.57
N CYS A 71 -5.30 2.32 1.56
CA CYS A 71 -4.50 2.62 2.74
C CYS A 71 -3.99 4.05 2.65
N THR A 72 -4.35 4.88 3.62
CA THR A 72 -3.85 6.25 3.70
C THR A 72 -2.55 6.29 4.50
N VAL A 73 -1.48 6.72 3.86
CA VAL A 73 -0.15 6.86 4.43
C VAL A 73 0.09 8.32 4.77
N THR A 74 0.25 8.61 6.05
CA THR A 74 0.66 9.93 6.54
C THR A 74 2.15 9.90 6.80
N VAL A 75 2.90 10.76 6.12
CA VAL A 75 4.34 10.90 6.32
C VAL A 75 4.59 12.12 7.20
N THR A 76 5.17 11.90 8.38
CA THR A 76 5.57 12.95 9.31
C THR A 76 7.08 13.12 9.31
N ALA A 77 7.55 14.37 9.41
CA ALA A 77 8.96 14.62 9.71
C ALA A 77 9.30 14.07 11.09
N VAL A 78 10.53 13.54 11.23
CA VAL A 78 11.10 13.05 12.50
C VAL A 78 11.74 14.19 13.28
#